data_AF-A0A7K1LMV4-F1
#
_entry.id   AF-A0A7K1LMV4-F1
#
_cell.length_a   1.000
_cell.length_b   1.000
_cell.length_c   1.000
_cell.angle_alpha   90.00
_cell.angle_beta   90.00
_cell.angle_gamma   90.00
#
_symmetry.space_group_name_H-M   'P 1'
#
loop_
_entity.id
_entity.type
_entity.pdbx_description
1 polymer ?
#
loop_
_entity_poly.entity_id
_entity_poly.type
_entity_poly.pdbx_seq_one_letter_code
_entity_poly.pdbx_strand_id
1 'polypeptide(L)' 'MKKKTLLFFTLTLITGLIGFTGLSFSGIEVIRVMFLIFADLVVVSLMAKLFFPDKPKVKYQPVDRD' A
#
# COMPACT_ATOMS: atom_id res chain seq x y z
N MET A 1 12.25 -10.96 0.99
CA MET A 1 11.17 -10.12 1.58
C MET A 1 9.78 -10.47 1.07
N LYS A 2 9.58 -10.77 -0.24
CA LYS A 2 8.27 -11.03 -0.86
C LYS A 2 7.35 -12.05 -0.14
N LYS A 3 7.89 -13.14 0.42
CA LYS A 3 7.11 -14.17 1.15
C LYS A 3 6.47 -13.63 2.44
N LYS A 4 7.18 -12.77 3.19
CA LYS A 4 6.64 -12.13 4.40
C LYS A 4 5.62 -11.07 4.03
N THR A 5 5.86 -10.29 2.98
CA THR A 5 4.92 -9.27 2.48
C THR A 5 3.56 -9.86 2.13
N LEU A 6 3.52 -11.01 1.46
CA LEU A 6 2.25 -11.71 1.16
C LEU A 6 1.51 -12.13 2.43
N LEU A 7 2.21 -12.68 3.43
CA LEU A 7 1.59 -13.05 4.71
C LEU A 7 1.00 -11.84 5.44
N PHE A 8 1.73 -10.72 5.53
CA PHE A 8 1.23 -9.49 6.14
C PHE A 8 0.05 -8.90 5.37
N PHE A 9 0.05 -8.99 4.04
CA PHE A 9 -1.05 -8.53 3.20
C PHE A 9 -2.32 -9.34 3.48
N THR A 10 -2.23 -10.68 3.48
CA THR A 10 -3.36 -11.56 3.78
C THR A 10 -3.89 -11.33 5.20
N LEU A 11 -3.01 -11.20 6.20
CA LEU A 11 -3.40 -10.96 7.58
C LEU A 11 -4.14 -9.62 7.74
N THR A 12 -3.65 -8.57 7.07
CA THR A 12 -4.28 -7.25 7.03
C THR A 12 -5.68 -7.32 6.40
N LEU A 13 -5.84 -8.11 5.34
CA LEU A 13 -7.12 -8.27 4.63
C LEU A 13 -8.16 -8.97 5.52
N ILE A 14 -7.77 -10.04 6.22
CA ILE A 14 -8.62 -10.74 7.19
C ILE A 14 -8.99 -9.84 8.36
N THR A 15 -8.00 -9.12 8.90
CA THR A 15 -8.19 -8.22 10.04
C THR A 15 -9.12 -7.05 9.68
N GLY A 16 -8.98 -6.49 8.48
CA GLY A 16 -9.89 -5.50 7.93
C GLY A 16 -11.31 -6.05 7.82
N LEU A 17 -11.48 -7.24 7.22
CA LEU A 17 -12.81 -7.86 7.10
C LEU A 17 -13.49 -8.04 8.46
N ILE A 18 -12.79 -8.62 9.44
CA ILE A 18 -13.29 -8.80 10.81
C ILE A 18 -13.56 -7.45 11.49
N GLY A 19 -12.69 -6.47 11.26
CA GLY A 19 -12.89 -5.10 11.73
C GLY A 19 -14.21 -4.53 11.23
N PHE A 20 -14.61 -4.83 9.99
CA PHE A 20 -15.83 -4.34 9.33
C PHE A 20 -17.10 -5.19 9.59
N THR A 21 -17.03 -6.39 10.19
CA THR A 21 -18.21 -7.27 10.41
C THR A 21 -19.19 -6.80 11.49
N GLY A 22 -19.20 -5.51 11.85
CA GLY A 22 -20.31 -4.90 12.59
C GLY A 22 -20.18 -4.91 14.11
N LEU A 23 -18.99 -5.19 14.67
CA LEU A 23 -18.73 -4.91 16.08
C LEU A 23 -18.83 -3.40 16.32
N SER A 24 -19.91 -2.97 16.97
CA SER A 24 -20.22 -1.57 17.32
C SER A 24 -19.53 -1.23 18.64
N PHE A 25 -18.20 -1.13 18.59
CA PHE A 25 -17.37 -0.66 19.70
C PHE A 25 -16.71 0.64 19.27
N SER A 26 -16.77 1.69 20.11
CA SER A 26 -16.25 3.02 19.76
C SER A 26 -14.76 3.00 19.36
N GLY A 27 -13.94 2.14 19.98
CA GLY A 27 -12.54 1.95 19.57
C GLY A 27 -12.34 1.32 18.19
N ILE A 28 -13.27 0.49 17.73
CA ILE A 28 -13.21 -0.18 16.41
C ILE A 28 -13.58 0.80 15.29
N GLU A 29 -14.42 1.78 15.59
CA GLU A 29 -14.84 2.80 14.61
C GLU A 29 -13.66 3.61 14.08
N VAL A 30 -12.79 4.09 14.98
CA VAL A 30 -11.57 4.82 14.59
C VAL A 30 -10.65 3.96 13.72
N ILE A 31 -10.49 2.68 14.07
CA ILE A 31 -9.66 1.74 13.33
C ILE A 31 -10.22 1.49 11.93
N ARG A 32 -11.55 1.40 11.77
CA ARG A 32 -12.19 1.28 10.43
C ARG A 32 -11.90 2.48 9.55
N VAL A 33 -12.01 3.70 10.11
CA VAL A 33 -11.73 4.93 9.36
C VAL A 33 -10.26 4.97 8.93
N MET A 34 -9.32 4.68 9.84
CA MET A 34 -7.91 4.58 9.48
C MET A 34 -7.67 3.51 8.41
N PHE A 35 -8.28 2.33 8.55
CA PHE A 35 -8.11 1.24 7.58
C PHE A 35 -8.59 1.64 6.18
N LEU A 36 -9.71 2.36 6.07
CA LEU A 36 -10.22 2.88 4.79
C LEU A 36 -9.25 3.84 4.13
N ILE A 37 -8.66 4.78 4.88
CA ILE A 37 -7.66 5.71 4.36
C ILE A 37 -6.44 4.93 3.86
N PHE A 38 -5.95 3.96 4.63
CA PHE A 38 -4.84 3.12 4.18
C PHE A 38 -5.17 2.28 2.94
N ALA A 39 -6.38 1.74 2.85
CA ALA A 39 -6.83 1.01 1.68
C ALA A 39 -6.83 1.89 0.43
N ASP A 40 -7.29 3.14 0.54
CA ASP A 40 -7.24 4.12 -0.55
C ASP A 40 -5.81 4.42 -0.98
N LEU A 41 -4.90 4.69 -0.03
CA LEU A 41 -3.48 4.90 -0.32
C LEU A 41 -2.82 3.70 -1.01
N VAL A 42 -3.21 2.47 -0.66
CA VAL A 42 -2.75 1.26 -1.35
C VAL A 42 -3.23 1.23 -2.79
N VAL A 43 -4.50 1.57 -3.04
CA VAL A 43 -5.06 1.63 -4.41
C VAL A 43 -4.33 2.70 -5.24
N VAL A 44 -4.14 3.90 -4.69
CA VAL A 44 -3.39 4.99 -5.35
C VAL A 44 -1.94 4.57 -5.64
N SER A 45 -1.29 3.88 -4.70
CA SER A 45 0.07 3.37 -4.88
C SER A 45 0.16 2.31 -5.99
N LEU A 46 -0.82 1.39 -6.06
CA LEU A 46 -0.90 0.40 -7.13
C LEU A 46 -1.16 1.06 -8.49
N MET A 47 -2.05 2.05 -8.54
CA MET A 47 -2.31 2.83 -9.75
C MET A 47 -1.06 3.58 -10.20
N ALA A 48 -0.36 4.26 -9.28
CA ALA A 48 0.88 4.96 -9.59
C ALA A 48 1.93 4.02 -10.17
N LYS A 49 2.06 2.80 -9.61
CA LYS A 49 2.98 1.79 -10.15
C LYS A 49 2.57 1.29 -11.55
N LEU A 50 1.27 1.22 -11.83
CA LEU A 50 0.76 0.79 -13.13
C LEU A 50 0.95 1.88 -14.20
N PHE A 51 0.73 3.15 -13.85
CA PHE A 51 0.89 4.29 -14.78
C PHE A 51 2.34 4.76 -14.91
N PHE A 52 3.16 4.62 -13.87
CA PHE A 52 4.59 4.96 -13.86
C PHE A 52 5.44 3.72 -13.56
N PRO A 53 5.49 2.73 -14.47
CA PRO A 53 6.40 1.62 -14.32
C PRO A 53 7.84 2.11 -14.25
N ASP A 54 8.66 1.43 -13.44
CA ASP A 54 10.05 1.80 -13.14
C ASP A 54 10.77 2.35 -14.38
N LYS A 55 11.13 3.64 -14.33
CA LYS A 55 11.91 4.26 -15.39
C LYS A 55 13.23 3.48 -15.51
N PRO A 56 13.70 3.14 -16.71
CA PRO A 56 15.01 2.49 -16.87
C PRO A 56 16.04 3.35 -16.16
N LYS A 57 16.84 2.73 -15.28
CA LYS A 57 17.90 3.39 -14.51
C LYS A 57 18.65 4.33 -15.45
N VAL A 58 18.49 5.63 -15.26
CA VAL A 58 19.18 6.63 -16.08
C VAL A 58 20.67 6.31 -15.99
N LYS A 59 21.24 5.87 -17.12
CA LYS A 59 22.65 5.54 -17.20
C LYS A 59 23.39 6.83 -16.89
N TYR A 60 24.21 6.82 -15.84
CA TYR A 60 25.04 7.97 -15.48
C TYR A 60 25.86 8.36 -16.71
N GLN A 61 25.58 9.53 -17.29
CA GLN A 61 26.31 10.06 -18.43
C GLN A 61 27.17 11.21 -17.90
N PRO A 62 28.48 11.02 -17.73
CA PRO A 62 29.36 12.12 -17.39
C PRO A 62 29.36 13.11 -18.55
N VAL A 63 29.15 14.39 -18.23
CA VAL A 63 29.25 15.48 -19.19
C VAL A 63 30.73 15.87 -19.24
N ASP A 64 31.39 15.56 -20.35
CA ASP A 64 32.72 16.11 -20.61
C ASP A 64 32.58 17.62 -20.82
N ARG A 65 33.40 18.38 -20.10
CA ARG A 65 33.52 19.83 -20.26
C ARG A 65 34.78 20.07 -21.09
N ASP A 66 34.57 20.42 -22.35
CA ASP A 66 35.60 20.96 -23.24
C ASP A 66 36.11 22.33 -22.74
#